data_AF-A0A7V2HB30-F1
#
_entry.id   AF-A0A7V2HB30-F1
#
_cell.length_a   1.000
_cell.length_b   1.000
_cell.length_c   1.000
_cell.angle_alpha   90.00
_cell.angle_beta   90.00
_cell.angle_gamma   90.00
#
_symmetry.space_group_name_H-M   'P 1'
#
loop_
_entity.id
_entity.type
_entity.pdbx_description
1 polymer ?
#
loop_
_entity_poly.entity_id
_entity_poly.type
_entity_poly.pdbx_seq_one_letter_code
_entity_poly.pdbx_strand_id
1 'polypeptide(L)'
;MNNVYADRKEDLERYEFQYGPDRGRLALTLDVLTDALVLVGQHGVYCQSARQPGKPAMDVQIIARNLEGAKDLISDVLQSLSRSRMKRNAAPDHST
;
A
#
# COMPACT_ATOMS: atom_id res chain seq x y z
N MET A 1 15.19 -15.11 -3.21
CA MET A 1 13.81 -15.21 -3.73
C MET A 1 12.94 -14.44 -2.75
N ASN A 2 12.29 -13.36 -3.20
CA ASN A 2 11.57 -12.45 -2.30
C ASN A 2 10.28 -13.12 -1.82
N ASN A 3 10.12 -13.33 -0.52
CA ASN A 3 8.91 -13.91 0.05
C ASN A 3 8.38 -12.99 1.13
N VAL A 4 7.47 -12.09 0.73
CA VAL A 4 6.88 -11.10 1.65
C VAL A 4 6.23 -11.73 2.88
N TYR A 5 5.70 -12.97 2.77
CA TYR A 5 5.11 -13.68 3.89
C TYR A 5 6.14 -14.16 4.92
N ALA A 6 7.39 -14.39 4.49
CA ALA A 6 8.49 -14.70 5.40
C ALA A 6 9.12 -13.40 5.93
N ASP A 7 9.43 -12.46 5.04
CA ASP A 7 10.19 -11.25 5.36
C ASP A 7 9.42 -10.27 6.24
N ARG A 8 8.08 -10.25 6.13
CA ARG A 8 7.17 -9.36 6.88
C ARG A 8 6.16 -10.13 7.72
N LYS A 9 6.52 -11.34 8.15
CA LYS A 9 5.62 -12.24 8.91
C LYS A 9 5.01 -11.57 10.14
N GLU A 10 5.84 -10.95 10.98
CA GLU A 10 5.40 -10.32 12.22
C GLU A 10 4.45 -9.13 11.97
N ASP A 11 4.76 -8.29 10.98
CA ASP A 11 3.87 -7.19 10.57
C ASP A 11 2.55 -7.72 10.03
N LEU A 12 2.59 -8.79 9.23
CA LEU A 12 1.40 -9.41 8.67
C LEU A 12 0.50 -9.94 9.79
N GLU A 13 1.04 -10.73 10.72
CA GLU A 13 0.31 -11.26 11.87
C GLU A 13 -0.29 -10.14 12.72
N ARG A 14 0.48 -9.07 12.97
CA ARG A 14 0.00 -7.88 13.70
C ARG A 14 -1.18 -7.22 12.99
N TYR A 15 -1.08 -6.99 11.69
CA TYR A 15 -2.14 -6.32 10.93
C TYR A 15 -3.37 -7.20 10.74
N GLU A 16 -3.21 -8.50 10.50
CA GLU A 16 -4.33 -9.45 10.42
C GLU A 16 -5.07 -9.54 11.76
N PHE A 17 -4.36 -9.50 12.88
CA PHE A 17 -4.97 -9.45 14.20
C PHE A 17 -5.79 -8.17 14.43
N GLN A 18 -5.23 -7.00 14.07
CA GLN A 18 -5.88 -5.71 14.31
C GLN A 18 -7.07 -5.44 13.39
N TYR A 19 -6.95 -5.81 12.11
CA TYR A 19 -7.91 -5.41 11.07
C TYR A 19 -8.72 -6.58 10.50
N GLY A 20 -8.39 -7.81 10.84
CA GLY A 20 -8.86 -9.03 10.17
C GLY A 20 -8.01 -9.35 8.94
N PRO A 21 -8.11 -10.59 8.41
CA PRO A 21 -7.17 -11.13 7.42
C PRO A 21 -7.06 -10.27 6.15
N ASP A 22 -8.18 -9.98 5.49
CA ASP A 22 -8.16 -9.26 4.22
C ASP A 22 -7.64 -7.83 4.37
N ARG A 23 -8.11 -7.11 5.39
CA ARG A 23 -7.69 -5.72 5.65
C ARG A 23 -6.26 -5.64 6.18
N GLY A 24 -5.82 -6.64 6.94
CA GLY A 24 -4.45 -6.73 7.42
C GLY A 24 -3.45 -6.91 6.27
N ARG A 25 -3.80 -7.74 5.27
CA ARG A 25 -3.00 -7.91 4.06
C ARG A 25 -2.94 -6.64 3.21
N LEU A 26 -4.08 -5.97 3.03
CA LEU A 26 -4.12 -4.69 2.32
C LEU A 26 -3.31 -3.61 3.06
N ALA A 27 -3.37 -3.56 4.39
CA ALA A 27 -2.54 -2.66 5.19
C ALA A 27 -1.03 -2.94 5.00
N LEU A 28 -0.61 -4.21 5.07
CA LEU A 28 0.79 -4.56 4.79
C LEU A 28 1.21 -4.19 3.37
N THR A 29 0.29 -4.32 2.40
CA THR A 29 0.58 -3.97 1.00
C THR A 29 0.86 -2.48 0.86
N LEU A 30 0.15 -1.61 1.61
CA LEU A 30 0.44 -0.17 1.64
C LEU A 30 1.83 0.14 2.20
N ASP A 31 2.27 -0.57 3.24
CA ASP A 31 3.62 -0.42 3.78
C ASP A 31 4.68 -0.83 2.76
N VAL A 32 4.51 -1.99 2.11
CA VAL A 32 5.43 -2.47 1.07
C VAL A 32 5.52 -1.49 -0.11
N LEU A 33 4.39 -0.92 -0.54
CA LEU A 33 4.38 0.11 -1.59
C LEU A 33 5.05 1.41 -1.13
N THR A 34 4.91 1.77 0.14
CA THR A 34 5.56 2.95 0.71
C THR A 34 7.07 2.76 0.76
N ASP A 35 7.55 1.59 1.21
CA ASP A 35 8.97 1.23 1.19
C ASP A 35 9.53 1.27 -0.25
N ALA A 36 8.79 0.72 -1.22
CA ALA A 36 9.17 0.76 -2.62
C ALA A 36 9.27 2.19 -3.17
N LEU A 37 8.32 3.07 -2.82
CA LEU A 37 8.35 4.49 -3.22
C LEU A 37 9.57 5.22 -2.65
N VAL A 38 9.93 4.95 -1.40
CA VAL A 38 11.14 5.52 -0.77
C VAL A 38 12.38 5.09 -1.54
N LEU A 39 12.51 3.80 -1.86
CA LEU A 39 13.65 3.26 -2.60
C LEU A 39 13.73 3.82 -4.03
N VAL A 40 12.59 3.94 -4.72
CA VAL A 40 12.52 4.55 -6.07
C VAL A 40 12.91 6.02 -6.02
N GLY A 41 12.45 6.77 -5.00
CA GLY A 41 12.84 8.16 -4.79
C GLY A 41 14.35 8.32 -4.59
N GLN A 42 14.96 7.48 -3.76
CA GLN A 42 16.40 7.45 -3.58
C GLN A 42 17.14 7.06 -4.86
N HIS A 43 16.65 6.05 -5.58
CA HIS A 43 17.23 5.65 -6.86
C HIS A 43 17.21 6.80 -7.89
N GLY A 44 16.16 7.62 -7.87
CA GLY A 44 16.05 8.83 -8.69
C GLY A 44 17.10 9.90 -8.41
N VAL A 45 17.76 9.89 -7.24
CA VAL A 45 18.92 10.76 -6.96
C VAL A 45 20.12 10.36 -7.82
N TYR A 46 20.37 9.06 -7.94
CA TYR A 46 21.51 8.51 -8.68
C TYR A 46 21.23 8.41 -10.19
N CYS A 47 19.99 8.05 -10.56
CA CYS A 47 19.58 7.84 -11.94
C CYS A 47 18.84 9.08 -12.46
N GLN A 48 19.62 10.05 -12.95
CA GLN A 48 19.13 11.32 -13.49
C GLN A 48 18.82 11.23 -14.99
N SER A 49 17.88 12.06 -15.44
CA SER A 49 17.53 12.20 -16.85
C SER A 49 18.64 12.91 -17.62
N ALA A 50 19.09 12.29 -18.72
CA ALA A 50 20.02 12.92 -19.67
C ALA A 50 19.41 14.13 -20.39
N ARG A 51 18.07 14.21 -20.47
CA ARG A 51 17.34 15.28 -21.19
C ARG A 51 16.86 16.40 -20.28
N GLN A 52 16.68 16.13 -18.99
CA GLN A 52 16.14 17.07 -18.00
C GLN A 52 17.04 17.05 -16.75
N PRO A 53 18.10 17.88 -16.71
CA PRO A 53 19.02 17.92 -15.58
C PRO A 53 18.28 18.16 -14.25
N GLY A 54 18.65 17.41 -13.21
CA GLY A 54 18.06 17.51 -11.88
C GLY A 54 16.72 16.80 -11.72
N LYS A 55 16.24 16.07 -12.74
CA LYS A 55 15.08 15.17 -12.61
C LYS A 55 15.52 13.71 -12.72
N PRO A 56 14.86 12.79 -11.98
CA PRO A 56 15.05 11.35 -12.17
C PRO A 56 14.84 10.92 -13.63
N ALA A 57 15.43 9.80 -14.01
CA ALA A 57 15.20 9.17 -15.30
C ALA A 57 13.70 8.92 -15.55
N MET A 58 13.28 8.95 -16.82
CA MET A 58 11.86 8.95 -17.18
C MET A 58 11.13 7.69 -16.70
N ASP A 59 11.79 6.54 -16.83
CA ASP A 59 11.35 5.25 -16.31
C ASP A 59 11.19 5.27 -14.79
N VAL A 60 12.13 5.84 -14.03
CA VAL A 60 12.03 6.01 -12.57
C VAL A 60 10.80 6.85 -12.20
N GLN A 61 10.53 7.93 -12.93
CA GLN A 61 9.32 8.73 -12.73
C GLN A 61 8.03 7.95 -13.02
N ILE A 62 8.02 7.10 -14.07
CA ILE A 62 6.87 6.27 -14.42
C ILE A 62 6.64 5.21 -13.33
N ILE A 63 7.70 4.57 -12.84
CA ILE A 63 7.61 3.60 -11.75
C ILE A 63 7.02 4.26 -10.50
N ALA A 64 7.53 5.43 -10.09
CA ALA A 64 7.00 6.17 -8.95
C ALA A 64 5.49 6.46 -9.11
N ARG A 65 5.08 7.00 -10.25
CA ARG A 65 3.66 7.29 -10.54
C ARG A 65 2.77 6.04 -10.48
N ASN A 66 3.25 4.92 -11.02
CA ASN A 66 2.49 3.67 -11.00
C ASN A 66 2.34 3.11 -9.58
N LEU A 67 3.40 3.20 -8.76
CA LEU A 67 3.37 2.77 -7.36
C LEU A 67 2.47 3.69 -6.51
N GLU A 68 2.49 5.00 -6.74
CA GLU A 68 1.55 5.95 -6.12
C GLU A 68 0.10 5.60 -6.47
N GLY A 69 -0.20 5.40 -7.75
CA GLY A 69 -1.55 5.01 -8.18
C GLY A 69 -2.01 3.68 -7.58
N ALA A 70 -1.12 2.69 -7.48
CA ALA A 70 -1.43 1.42 -6.81
C ALA A 70 -1.75 1.63 -5.32
N LYS A 71 -0.98 2.49 -4.64
CA LYS A 71 -1.19 2.82 -3.22
C LYS A 71 -2.55 3.50 -3.01
N ASP A 72 -2.93 4.40 -3.90
CA ASP A 72 -4.22 5.11 -3.84
C ASP A 72 -5.39 4.13 -4.01
N LEU A 73 -5.32 3.23 -5.00
CA LEU A 73 -6.35 2.22 -5.25
C LEU A 73 -6.53 1.27 -4.05
N ILE A 74 -5.44 0.80 -3.46
CA ILE A 74 -5.50 -0.08 -2.28
C ILE A 74 -6.06 0.68 -1.06
N SER A 75 -5.65 1.94 -0.88
CA SER A 75 -6.15 2.79 0.20
C SER A 75 -7.67 3.00 0.09
N ASP A 76 -8.17 3.21 -1.13
CA ASP A 76 -9.61 3.35 -1.38
C ASP A 76 -10.38 2.07 -1.03
N VAL A 77 -9.88 0.90 -1.45
CA VAL A 77 -10.48 -0.40 -1.08
C VAL A 77 -10.50 -0.58 0.44
N LEU A 78 -9.41 -0.26 1.14
CA LEU A 78 -9.32 -0.38 2.59
C LEU A 78 -10.36 0.51 3.29
N GLN A 79 -10.53 1.74 2.82
CA GLN A 79 -11.55 2.67 3.32
C GLN A 79 -12.97 2.16 3.03
N SER A 80 -13.23 1.63 1.83
CA SER A 80 -14.52 1.06 1.44
C SER A 80 -14.93 -0.11 2.35
N LEU A 81 -13.98 -1.01 2.65
CA LEU A 81 -14.19 -2.13 3.57
C LEU A 81 -14.47 -1.65 5.01
N SER A 82 -13.78 -0.60 5.45
CA SER A 82 -14.01 0.02 6.76
C SER A 82 -15.44 0.59 6.88
N ARG A 83 -15.86 1.39 5.88
CA ARG A 83 -17.22 1.96 5.81
C ARG A 83 -18.30 0.86 5.78
N SER A 84 -18.07 -0.20 5.02
CA SER A 84 -18.99 -1.34 4.92
C SER A 84 -19.17 -2.06 6.26
N ARG A 85 -18.09 -2.25 7.03
CA ARG A 85 -18.16 -2.81 8.39
C ARG A 85 -18.93 -1.89 9.34
N MET A 86 -18.66 -0.58 9.30
CA MET A 86 -19.36 0.39 10.15
C MET A 86 -20.87 0.37 9.88
N LYS A 87 -21.29 0.33 8.61
CA LYS A 87 -22.70 0.19 8.23
C LYS A 87 -23.34 -1.09 8.78
N ARG A 88 -22.64 -2.23 8.69
CA ARG A 88 -23.14 -3.50 9.25
C ARG A 88 -23.32 -3.43 10.77
N ASN A 89 -22.38 -2.80 11.48
CA ASN A 89 -22.43 -2.68 12.93
C ASN A 89 -23.50 -1.68 13.43
N ALA A 90 -23.99 -0.78 12.57
CA ALA A 90 -24.98 0.24 12.90
C ALA A 90 -26.43 -0.17 12.58
N ALA A 91 -26.65 -1.32 11.93
CA ALA A 91 -28.00 -1.83 11.67
C ALA A 91 -28.61 -2.32 13.00
N PRO A 92 -29.83 -1.88 13.38
CA PRO A 92 -30.50 -2.38 14.59
C PRO A 92 -30.82 -3.86 14.40
N ASP A 93 -30.60 -4.65 15.44
CA ASP A 93 -31.10 -6.03 15.49
C ASP A 93 -32.64 -5.99 15.55
N HIS A 94 -33.29 -6.17 14.41
CA HIS A 94 -34.75 -6.29 14.33
C HIS A 94 -35.21 -7.73 14.63
N SER A 95 -34.64 -8.34 15.68
CA SER A 95 -35.00 -9.67 16.17
C SER A 95 -35.67 -9.58 17.54
N THR A 96 -36.90 -9.07 17.58
CA THR A 96 -37.90 -9.31 18.65
C THR A 96 -39.29 -9.25 18.06
#